data_AF-A0A0G3IMB2-F1
#
_entry.id   AF-A0A0G3IMB2-F1
#
_cell.length_a   1.000
_cell.length_b   1.000
_cell.length_c   1.000
_cell.angle_alpha   90.00
_cell.angle_beta   90.00
_cell.angle_gamma   90.00
#
_symmetry.space_group_name_H-M   'P 1'
#
loop_
_entity.id
_entity.type
_entity.pdbx_description
1 polymer ?
#
loop_
_entity_poly.entity_id
_entity_poly.type
_entity_poly.pdbx_seq_one_letter_code
_entity_poly.pdbx_strand_id
1 'polypeptide(L)'
;MTMSWLEFIAQMSDVWAWPVVATGTIVLLRKQIKSAANGLVGRVPDLRRLKGPGGIDLEFNVRELAASTAATTEELRGDASKELPAAEPEDVVLPSETAGERLSKYEQLAQIDPRAAILLPFSDLESSIRERFRQLYPDFRPNVSFVQIVRRLHQDGRLNDEIADSLMQMSKIRNQVAHEKSDLDLDVVDYFLASVRNTIRNLFLSGFYDDPEVG
;
A
#
# COMPACT_ATOMS: atom_id res chain seq x y z
N MET A 1 35.19 55.09 -4.60
CA MET A 1 34.25 54.33 -5.45
C MET A 1 32.95 54.21 -4.67
N THR A 2 31.98 55.05 -5.02
CA THR A 2 30.63 55.02 -4.45
C THR A 2 29.87 53.89 -5.12
N MET A 3 29.41 52.89 -4.37
CA MET A 3 28.55 51.85 -4.94
C MET A 3 27.30 52.50 -5.53
N SER A 4 26.93 52.06 -6.73
CA SER A 4 25.77 52.60 -7.44
C SER A 4 24.51 52.23 -6.66
N TRP A 5 23.64 53.21 -6.41
CA TRP A 5 22.35 53.00 -5.73
C TRP A 5 21.49 51.92 -6.41
N LEU A 6 21.67 51.71 -7.71
CA LEU A 6 21.00 50.64 -8.47
C LEU A 6 21.53 49.25 -8.11
N GLU A 7 22.82 49.10 -7.78
CA GLU A 7 23.40 47.83 -7.36
C GLU A 7 22.88 47.41 -5.98
N PHE A 8 22.61 48.37 -5.10
CA PHE A 8 21.97 48.13 -3.81
C PHE A 8 20.54 47.63 -3.95
N ILE A 9 19.73 48.22 -4.85
CA ILE A 9 18.37 47.76 -5.12
C ILE A 9 18.38 46.35 -5.73
N ALA A 10 19.33 46.06 -6.63
CA ALA A 10 19.46 44.73 -7.23
C ALA A 10 19.78 43.66 -6.17
N GLN A 11 20.76 43.90 -5.28
CA GLN A 11 21.09 42.96 -4.20
C GLN A 11 19.95 42.78 -3.20
N MET A 12 19.17 43.82 -2.91
CA MET A 12 18.04 43.70 -1.99
C MET A 12 16.86 42.94 -2.61
N SER A 13 16.69 42.99 -3.93
CA SER A 13 15.65 42.24 -4.64
C SER A 13 15.89 40.72 -4.68
N ASP A 14 17.16 40.31 -4.77
CA ASP A 14 17.55 38.89 -4.88
C ASP A 14 17.31 38.11 -3.57
N VAL A 15 17.46 38.79 -2.43
CA VAL A 15 17.22 38.20 -1.09
C VAL A 15 15.71 38.07 -0.80
N TRP A 16 14.86 38.92 -1.39
CA TRP A 16 13.41 38.91 -1.16
C TRP A 16 12.62 38.10 -2.18
N ALA A 17 13.22 37.77 -3.33
CA ALA A 17 12.58 36.94 -4.36
C ALA A 17 12.18 35.55 -3.81
N TRP A 18 13.10 34.87 -3.13
CA TRP A 18 12.86 33.51 -2.62
C TRP A 18 11.76 33.42 -1.54
N PRO A 19 11.71 34.29 -0.51
CA PRO A 19 10.60 34.28 0.46
C PRO A 19 9.23 34.54 -0.17
N VAL A 20 9.14 35.43 -1.16
CA VAL A 20 7.87 35.76 -1.83
C VAL A 20 7.41 34.58 -2.70
N VAL A 21 8.33 33.97 -3.45
CA VAL A 21 8.03 32.77 -4.26
C VAL A 21 7.64 31.61 -3.36
N ALA A 22 8.40 31.32 -2.30
CA ALA A 22 8.10 30.25 -1.35
C ALA A 22 6.72 30.44 -0.70
N THR A 23 6.43 31.66 -0.23
CA THR A 23 5.12 31.99 0.37
C THR A 23 4.00 31.86 -0.66
N GLY A 24 4.20 32.33 -1.89
CA GLY A 24 3.24 32.20 -2.98
C GLY A 24 2.95 30.73 -3.32
N THR A 25 3.99 29.90 -3.45
CA THR A 25 3.83 28.45 -3.70
C THR A 25 3.09 27.75 -2.57
N ILE A 26 3.39 28.04 -1.30
CA ILE A 26 2.68 27.44 -0.15
C ILE A 26 1.20 27.83 -0.15
N VAL A 27 0.88 29.08 -0.47
CA VAL A 27 -0.52 29.56 -0.52
C VAL A 27 -1.28 28.92 -1.68
N LEU A 28 -0.67 28.78 -2.85
CA LEU A 28 -1.27 28.11 -4.01
C LEU A 28 -1.51 26.62 -3.73
N LEU A 29 -0.52 25.92 -3.16
CA LEU A 29 -0.64 24.52 -2.75
C LEU A 29 -1.74 24.31 -1.71
N ARG A 30 -1.85 25.20 -0.70
CA ARG A 30 -2.93 25.13 0.30
C ARG A 30 -4.32 25.29 -0.32
N LYS A 31 -4.48 26.12 -1.35
CA LYS A 31 -5.77 26.27 -2.05
C LYS A 31 -6.13 25.04 -2.87
N GLN A 32 -5.16 24.42 -3.56
CA GLN A 32 -5.41 23.20 -4.32
C GLN A 32 -5.73 22.01 -3.42
N ILE A 33 -5.03 21.85 -2.28
CA ILE A 33 -5.30 20.78 -1.31
C ILE A 33 -6.69 20.94 -0.68
N LYS A 34 -7.11 22.16 -0.32
CA LYS A 34 -8.48 22.41 0.19
C LYS A 34 -9.56 22.11 -0.84
N SER A 35 -9.32 22.41 -2.12
CA SER A 35 -10.27 22.10 -3.20
C SER A 35 -10.41 20.59 -3.42
N ALA A 36 -9.29 19.86 -3.46
CA ALA A 36 -9.29 18.40 -3.58
C ALA A 36 -9.92 17.70 -2.36
N ALA A 37 -9.65 18.19 -1.15
CA ALA A 37 -10.23 17.65 0.08
C ALA A 37 -11.75 17.87 0.17
N ASN A 38 -12.25 19.04 -0.24
CA ASN A 38 -13.69 19.31 -0.26
C ASN A 38 -14.44 18.49 -1.33
N GLY A 39 -13.79 18.15 -2.45
CA GLY A 39 -14.35 17.26 -3.47
C GLY A 39 -14.51 15.81 -3.00
N LEU A 40 -13.66 15.35 -2.08
CA LEU A 40 -13.73 14.00 -1.51
C LEU A 40 -14.77 13.86 -0.40
N VAL A 41 -14.96 14.91 0.43
CA VAL A 41 -15.97 14.88 1.51
C VAL A 41 -17.40 14.84 0.97
N GLY A 42 -17.65 15.39 -0.23
CA GLY A 42 -18.96 15.35 -0.88
C GLY A 42 -19.41 13.98 -1.39
N ARG A 43 -18.51 12.99 -1.50
CA ARG A 43 -18.81 11.65 -2.04
C ARG A 43 -18.95 10.54 -0.99
N VAL A 44 -18.80 10.88 0.28
CA VAL A 44 -18.97 9.93 1.39
C VAL A 44 -20.43 9.47 1.65
N PRO A 45 -21.52 10.16 1.23
CA PRO A 45 -22.86 9.65 1.54
C PRO A 45 -23.27 8.38 0.77
N ASP A 46 -22.68 8.11 -0.41
CA ASP A 46 -23.17 7.05 -1.31
C ASP A 46 -22.53 5.67 -1.11
N LEU A 47 -21.44 5.56 -0.34
CA LEU A 47 -20.79 4.26 -0.06
C LEU A 47 -21.43 3.50 1.11
N ARG A 48 -22.55 3.99 1.66
CA ARG A 48 -23.16 3.42 2.88
C ARG A 48 -24.15 2.28 2.63
N ARG A 49 -24.31 1.81 1.39
CA ARG A 49 -25.25 0.74 1.06
C ARG A 49 -24.69 -0.23 0.02
N LEU A 50 -23.77 -1.10 0.41
CA LEU A 50 -23.61 -2.42 -0.21
C LEU A 50 -23.13 -3.39 0.88
N LYS A 51 -24.11 -4.05 1.50
CA LYS A 51 -23.94 -5.16 2.44
C LYS A 51 -24.23 -6.41 1.62
N GLY A 52 -23.19 -7.18 1.28
CA GLY A 52 -23.28 -8.47 0.57
C GLY A 52 -22.30 -9.46 1.20
N PRO A 53 -22.67 -10.76 1.32
CA PRO A 53 -21.87 -11.75 2.01
C PRO A 53 -20.69 -12.20 1.12
N GLY A 54 -19.46 -12.06 1.62
CA GLY A 54 -18.28 -12.73 1.04
C GLY A 54 -17.66 -12.12 -0.22
N GLY A 55 -17.68 -10.79 -0.39
CA GLY A 55 -17.08 -10.10 -1.55
C GLY A 55 -15.67 -9.57 -1.30
N ILE A 56 -14.71 -10.07 -2.07
CA ILE A 56 -13.32 -9.61 -2.17
C ILE A 56 -13.31 -8.29 -2.95
N ASP A 57 -12.96 -7.17 -2.31
CA ASP A 57 -12.66 -5.90 -3.00
C ASP A 57 -11.14 -5.77 -3.20
N LEU A 58 -10.64 -6.35 -4.29
CA LEU A 58 -9.34 -6.01 -4.89
C LEU A 58 -9.53 -4.84 -5.87
N GLU A 59 -10.11 -3.74 -5.40
CA GLU A 59 -10.13 -2.45 -6.12
C GLU A 59 -9.34 -1.40 -5.34
N PHE A 60 -8.04 -1.66 -5.11
CA PHE A 60 -7.09 -0.58 -4.85
C PHE A 60 -5.87 -0.75 -5.75
N ASN A 61 -5.76 0.18 -6.71
CA ASN A 61 -4.59 0.49 -7.56
C ASN A 61 -4.44 -0.08 -8.98
N VAL A 62 -5.50 -0.54 -9.66
CA VAL A 62 -5.43 -0.69 -11.14
C VAL A 62 -5.58 0.67 -11.85
N ARG A 63 -6.24 1.65 -11.24
CA ARG A 63 -6.47 2.97 -11.85
C ARG A 63 -5.23 3.87 -11.87
N GLU A 64 -4.31 3.70 -10.94
CA GLU A 64 -3.06 4.47 -10.88
C GLU A 64 -1.97 3.81 -11.77
N LEU A 65 -1.94 2.47 -11.83
CA LEU A 65 -1.08 1.73 -12.75
C LEU A 65 -1.49 1.93 -14.22
N ALA A 66 -2.80 1.95 -14.52
CA ALA A 66 -3.31 2.27 -15.87
C ALA A 66 -3.05 3.72 -16.28
N ALA A 67 -3.06 4.67 -15.34
CA ALA A 67 -2.69 6.06 -15.63
C ALA A 67 -1.20 6.21 -15.93
N SER A 68 -0.34 5.44 -15.25
CA SER A 68 1.11 5.47 -15.50
C SER A 68 1.53 4.76 -16.81
N THR A 69 0.82 3.69 -17.21
CA THR A 69 1.07 3.00 -18.49
C THR A 69 0.42 3.70 -19.69
N ALA A 70 -0.69 4.43 -19.50
CA ALA A 70 -1.26 5.27 -20.55
C ALA A 70 -0.30 6.38 -20.98
N ALA A 71 0.39 7.02 -20.04
CA ALA A 71 1.35 8.08 -20.34
C ALA A 71 2.56 7.61 -21.16
N THR A 72 2.94 6.32 -21.08
CA THR A 72 4.05 5.74 -21.87
C THR A 72 3.58 5.12 -23.19
N THR A 73 2.28 4.89 -23.37
CA THR A 73 1.73 4.26 -24.59
C THR A 73 1.23 5.29 -25.63
N GLU A 74 1.09 6.56 -25.24
CA GLU A 74 0.62 7.64 -26.13
C GLU A 74 1.61 7.96 -27.27
N GLU A 75 2.90 7.61 -27.16
CA GLU A 75 3.89 7.82 -28.24
C GLU A 75 3.87 6.75 -29.35
N LEU A 76 3.16 5.64 -29.19
CA LEU A 76 3.17 4.52 -30.15
C LEU A 76 1.84 4.25 -30.87
N ARG A 77 0.82 5.11 -30.67
CA ARG A 77 -0.56 4.85 -31.13
C ARG A 77 -0.95 5.50 -32.47
N GLY A 78 0.03 5.91 -33.27
CA GLY A 78 -0.19 6.61 -34.54
C GLY A 78 -0.77 5.77 -35.69
N ASP A 79 -0.79 4.43 -35.62
CA ASP A 79 -0.96 3.63 -36.85
C ASP A 79 -1.84 2.37 -36.77
N ALA A 80 -2.67 2.20 -35.74
CA ALA A 80 -3.51 1.00 -35.63
C ALA A 80 -4.96 1.30 -35.21
N SER A 81 -5.60 2.23 -35.92
CA SER A 81 -7.07 2.38 -35.88
C SER A 81 -7.68 1.72 -37.11
N LYS A 82 -7.88 0.39 -37.05
CA LYS A 82 -8.92 -0.27 -37.85
C LYS A 82 -9.30 -1.62 -37.24
N GLU A 83 -10.56 -1.68 -36.82
CA GLU A 83 -11.43 -2.85 -36.68
C GLU A 83 -11.06 -3.89 -35.61
N LEU A 84 -11.62 -3.72 -34.40
CA LEU A 84 -11.98 -4.83 -33.52
C LEU A 84 -13.45 -4.66 -33.11
N PRO A 85 -14.32 -5.68 -33.28
CA PRO A 85 -15.71 -5.62 -32.85
C PRO A 85 -15.78 -5.57 -31.31
N ALA A 86 -16.73 -4.78 -30.80
CA ALA A 86 -17.04 -4.70 -29.39
C ALA A 86 -17.59 -6.06 -28.90
N ALA A 87 -16.70 -6.93 -28.43
CA ALA A 87 -17.06 -8.06 -27.59
C ALA A 87 -17.30 -7.54 -26.18
N GLU A 88 -18.46 -7.85 -25.61
CA GLU A 88 -18.74 -7.66 -24.19
C GLU A 88 -17.64 -8.37 -23.37
N PRO A 89 -17.12 -7.78 -22.29
CA PRO A 89 -16.15 -8.46 -21.45
C PRO A 89 -16.85 -9.66 -20.82
N GLU A 90 -16.59 -10.86 -21.35
CA GLU A 90 -16.76 -12.08 -20.58
C GLU A 90 -15.95 -11.89 -19.29
N ASP A 91 -16.64 -11.87 -18.16
CA ASP A 91 -16.03 -11.97 -16.83
C ASP A 91 -15.32 -13.33 -16.79
N VAL A 92 -14.08 -13.35 -17.24
CA VAL A 92 -13.18 -14.47 -17.07
C VAL A 92 -12.91 -14.54 -15.58
N VAL A 93 -13.70 -15.35 -14.88
CA VAL A 93 -13.46 -15.73 -13.49
C VAL A 93 -12.14 -16.51 -13.49
N LEU A 94 -11.05 -15.79 -13.28
CA LEU A 94 -9.74 -16.41 -13.07
C LEU A 94 -9.87 -17.34 -11.85
N PRO A 95 -9.36 -18.58 -11.93
CA PRO A 95 -9.41 -19.49 -10.80
C PRO A 95 -8.70 -18.84 -9.60
N SER A 96 -9.33 -18.93 -8.43
CA SER A 96 -8.75 -18.40 -7.20
C SER A 96 -7.42 -19.10 -6.91
N GLU A 97 -6.34 -18.34 -6.98
CA GLU A 97 -4.99 -18.87 -6.73
C GLU A 97 -4.89 -19.45 -5.32
N THR A 98 -4.29 -20.63 -5.22
CA THR A 98 -4.01 -21.26 -3.93
C THR A 98 -2.87 -20.54 -3.20
N ALA A 99 -2.82 -20.68 -1.87
CA ALA A 99 -1.76 -20.09 -1.06
C ALA A 99 -0.35 -20.59 -1.46
N GLY A 100 -0.23 -21.84 -1.91
CA GLY A 100 1.04 -22.42 -2.38
C GLY A 100 1.50 -21.84 -3.73
N GLU A 101 0.57 -21.61 -4.65
CA GLU A 101 0.88 -20.97 -5.94
C GLU A 101 1.32 -19.52 -5.76
N ARG A 102 0.66 -18.76 -4.87
CA ARG A 102 1.08 -17.38 -4.54
C ARG A 102 2.47 -17.32 -3.95
N LEU A 103 2.81 -18.24 -3.05
CA LEU A 103 4.13 -18.29 -2.45
C LEU A 103 5.23 -18.56 -3.48
N SER A 104 4.96 -19.49 -4.42
CA SER A 104 5.89 -19.79 -5.52
C SER A 104 6.10 -18.59 -6.43
N LYS A 105 5.06 -17.76 -6.64
CA LYS A 105 5.19 -16.49 -7.38
C LYS A 105 6.06 -15.48 -6.64
N TYR A 106 5.98 -15.42 -5.32
CA TYR A 106 6.84 -14.53 -4.54
C TYR A 106 8.32 -14.93 -4.60
N GLU A 107 8.62 -16.22 -4.64
CA GLU A 107 9.99 -16.72 -4.86
C GLU A 107 10.52 -16.34 -6.24
N GLN A 108 9.69 -16.47 -7.29
CA GLN A 108 10.08 -16.02 -8.64
C GLN A 108 10.26 -14.49 -8.70
N LEU A 109 9.41 -13.75 -8.00
CA LEU A 109 9.50 -12.30 -7.92
C LEU A 109 10.77 -11.86 -7.19
N ALA A 110 11.28 -12.63 -6.23
CA ALA A 110 12.53 -12.30 -5.52
C ALA A 110 13.73 -12.18 -6.48
N GLN A 111 13.73 -12.92 -7.59
CA GLN A 111 14.80 -12.85 -8.59
C GLN A 111 14.69 -11.61 -9.51
N ILE A 112 13.51 -11.02 -9.62
CA ILE A 112 13.21 -9.90 -10.53
C ILE A 112 13.20 -8.58 -9.78
N ASP A 113 12.47 -8.55 -8.66
CA ASP A 113 12.30 -7.41 -7.77
C ASP A 113 12.25 -7.90 -6.31
N PRO A 114 13.42 -7.95 -5.62
CA PRO A 114 13.55 -8.33 -4.22
C PRO A 114 12.65 -7.52 -3.29
N ARG A 115 12.43 -6.24 -3.61
CA ARG A 115 11.62 -5.33 -2.81
C ARG A 115 10.15 -5.71 -2.92
N ALA A 116 9.65 -5.93 -4.14
CA ALA A 116 8.28 -6.38 -4.34
C ALA A 116 8.03 -7.75 -3.69
N ALA A 117 9.03 -8.65 -3.71
CA ALA A 117 8.97 -9.96 -3.06
C ALA A 117 8.88 -9.90 -1.53
N ILE A 118 9.22 -8.77 -0.89
CA ILE A 118 8.98 -8.55 0.54
C ILE A 118 7.63 -7.85 0.76
N LEU A 119 7.34 -6.81 -0.03
CA LEU A 119 6.17 -5.96 0.19
C LEU A 119 4.84 -6.68 -0.06
N LEU A 120 4.75 -7.49 -1.12
CA LEU A 120 3.50 -8.17 -1.50
C LEU A 120 3.08 -9.25 -0.48
N PRO A 121 3.91 -10.26 -0.14
CA PRO A 121 3.52 -11.27 0.84
C PRO A 121 3.23 -10.68 2.21
N PHE A 122 3.94 -9.62 2.62
CA PHE A 122 3.60 -8.91 3.85
C PHE A 122 2.23 -8.24 3.77
N SER A 123 1.90 -7.61 2.64
CA SER A 123 0.61 -6.95 2.43
C SER A 123 -0.55 -7.95 2.52
N ASP A 124 -0.39 -9.14 1.94
CA ASP A 124 -1.39 -10.22 2.04
C ASP A 124 -1.57 -10.69 3.49
N LEU A 125 -0.45 -10.94 4.18
CA LEU A 125 -0.45 -11.36 5.58
C LEU A 125 -1.09 -10.29 6.49
N GLU A 126 -0.71 -9.02 6.33
CA GLU A 126 -1.29 -7.91 7.07
C GLU A 126 -2.80 -7.81 6.82
N SER A 127 -3.22 -7.92 5.56
CA SER A 127 -4.64 -7.81 5.18
C SER A 127 -5.47 -8.90 5.84
N SER A 128 -4.98 -10.15 5.81
CA SER A 128 -5.62 -11.29 6.46
C SER A 128 -5.72 -11.11 7.98
N ILE A 129 -4.64 -10.69 8.64
CA ILE A 129 -4.65 -10.46 10.09
C ILE A 129 -5.56 -9.28 10.46
N ARG A 130 -5.56 -8.21 9.66
CA ARG A 130 -6.41 -7.03 9.90
C ARG A 130 -7.88 -7.33 9.69
N GLU A 131 -8.23 -8.16 8.73
CA GLU A 131 -9.59 -8.67 8.56
C GLU A 131 -10.03 -9.46 9.79
N ARG A 132 -9.21 -10.41 10.22
CA ARG A 132 -9.50 -11.20 11.42
C ARG A 132 -9.61 -10.34 12.68
N PHE A 133 -8.73 -9.35 12.83
CA PHE A 133 -8.78 -8.40 13.94
C PHE A 133 -10.09 -7.59 13.93
N ARG A 134 -10.57 -7.15 12.77
CA ARG A 134 -11.87 -6.43 12.67
C ARG A 134 -13.06 -7.31 13.05
N GLN A 135 -13.00 -8.62 12.75
CA GLN A 135 -14.03 -9.57 13.18
C GLN A 135 -14.04 -9.76 14.69
N LEU A 136 -12.85 -9.87 15.32
CA LEU A 136 -12.71 -10.08 16.76
C LEU A 136 -12.98 -8.81 17.58
N TYR A 137 -12.72 -7.62 17.02
CA TYR A 137 -12.83 -6.33 17.71
C TYR A 137 -13.62 -5.31 16.87
N PRO A 138 -14.94 -5.49 16.70
CA PRO A 138 -15.76 -4.62 15.86
C PRO A 138 -15.83 -3.16 16.35
N ASP A 139 -15.69 -2.94 17.66
CA ASP A 139 -15.73 -1.60 18.27
C ASP A 139 -14.37 -0.86 18.23
N PHE A 140 -13.33 -1.51 17.70
CA PHE A 140 -11.99 -0.94 17.68
C PHE A 140 -11.83 0.12 16.57
N ARG A 141 -10.95 1.10 16.78
CA ARG A 141 -10.75 2.19 15.83
C ARG A 141 -10.25 1.66 14.48
N PRO A 142 -10.71 2.22 13.33
CA PRO A 142 -10.37 1.70 12.01
C PRO A 142 -8.88 1.89 11.62
N ASN A 143 -8.22 2.92 12.15
CA ASN A 143 -6.87 3.33 11.71
C ASN A 143 -5.78 2.91 12.70
N VAL A 144 -5.75 1.63 13.03
CA VAL A 144 -4.79 1.09 14.01
C VAL A 144 -3.59 0.53 13.28
N SER A 145 -2.40 0.84 13.79
CA SER A 145 -1.14 0.37 13.22
C SER A 145 -1.04 -1.15 13.35
N PHE A 146 -0.36 -1.80 12.41
CA PHE A 146 -0.17 -3.25 12.44
C PHE A 146 0.48 -3.74 13.74
N VAL A 147 1.48 -3.01 14.24
CA VAL A 147 2.15 -3.33 15.53
C VAL A 147 1.17 -3.31 16.70
N GLN A 148 0.21 -2.37 16.71
CA GLN A 148 -0.81 -2.32 17.75
C GLN A 148 -1.80 -3.48 17.63
N ILE A 149 -2.15 -3.89 16.41
CA ILE A 149 -2.98 -5.08 16.15
C ILE A 149 -2.30 -6.32 16.74
N VAL A 150 -1.03 -6.56 16.38
CA VAL A 150 -0.26 -7.71 16.86
C VAL A 150 -0.16 -7.71 18.39
N ARG A 151 0.19 -6.58 19.00
CA ARG A 151 0.26 -6.46 20.47
C ARG A 151 -1.08 -6.75 21.14
N ARG A 152 -2.18 -6.27 20.56
CA ARG A 152 -3.51 -6.51 21.13
C ARG A 152 -3.89 -7.98 21.04
N LEU A 153 -3.66 -8.62 19.90
CA LEU A 153 -3.91 -10.04 19.70
C LEU A 153 -3.06 -10.92 20.64
N HIS A 154 -1.79 -10.54 20.85
CA HIS A 154 -0.89 -11.20 21.79
C HIS A 154 -1.35 -11.04 23.25
N GLN A 155 -1.69 -9.82 23.67
CA GLN A 155 -2.21 -9.55 25.02
C GLN A 155 -3.48 -10.33 25.35
N ASP A 156 -4.34 -10.55 24.36
CA ASP A 156 -5.58 -11.29 24.50
C ASP A 156 -5.39 -12.81 24.28
N GLY A 157 -4.14 -13.29 24.18
CA GLY A 157 -3.80 -14.72 24.07
C GLY A 157 -4.14 -15.35 22.71
N ARG A 158 -4.45 -14.55 21.69
CA ARG A 158 -4.78 -15.01 20.33
C ARG A 158 -3.54 -15.31 19.49
N LEU A 159 -2.40 -14.76 19.87
CA LEU A 159 -1.08 -15.07 19.31
C LEU A 159 -0.17 -15.51 20.44
N ASN A 160 0.65 -16.52 20.19
CA ASN A 160 1.74 -16.87 21.09
C ASN A 160 2.93 -15.90 20.90
N ASP A 161 3.90 -15.95 21.82
CA ASP A 161 5.07 -15.06 21.81
C ASP A 161 5.85 -15.16 20.48
N GLU A 162 6.08 -16.38 20.00
CA GLU A 162 6.87 -16.65 18.79
C GLU A 162 6.24 -16.03 17.53
N ILE A 163 4.92 -16.18 17.36
CA ILE A 163 4.18 -15.60 16.22
C ILE A 163 4.16 -14.07 16.33
N ALA A 164 3.90 -13.54 17.53
CA ALA A 164 3.86 -12.10 17.75
C ALA A 164 5.20 -11.43 17.43
N ASP A 165 6.31 -12.03 17.90
CA ASP A 165 7.67 -11.55 17.63
C ASP A 165 8.02 -11.64 16.14
N SER A 166 7.66 -12.74 15.48
CA SER A 166 7.86 -12.92 14.04
C SER A 166 7.13 -11.86 13.22
N LEU A 167 5.85 -11.60 13.53
CA LEU A 167 5.06 -10.55 12.88
C LEU A 167 5.65 -9.15 13.10
N MET A 168 6.13 -8.87 14.32
CA MET A 168 6.79 -7.62 14.63
C MET A 168 8.11 -7.44 13.89
N GLN A 169 8.93 -8.50 13.77
CA GLN A 169 10.17 -8.47 13.00
C GLN A 169 9.89 -8.25 11.51
N MET A 170 8.94 -8.99 10.93
CA MET A 170 8.56 -8.81 9.52
C MET A 170 8.06 -7.39 9.24
N SER A 171 7.29 -6.79 10.17
CA SER A 171 6.87 -5.39 10.04
C SER A 171 8.04 -4.41 10.03
N LYS A 172 9.09 -4.66 10.84
CA LYS A 172 10.31 -3.85 10.81
C LYS A 172 11.04 -3.97 9.48
N ILE A 173 11.23 -5.19 8.96
CA ILE A 173 11.89 -5.44 7.67
C ILE A 173 11.10 -4.75 6.55
N ARG A 174 9.78 -4.92 6.50
CA ARG A 174 8.92 -4.26 5.51
C ARG A 174 9.06 -2.74 5.57
N ASN A 175 9.07 -2.14 6.76
CA ASN A 175 9.21 -0.69 6.90
C ASN A 175 10.59 -0.21 6.44
N GLN A 176 11.65 -0.96 6.77
CA GLN A 176 12.99 -0.69 6.29
C GLN A 176 13.02 -0.71 4.75
N VAL A 177 12.54 -1.77 4.14
CA VAL A 177 12.45 -1.94 2.68
C VAL A 177 11.58 -0.86 2.02
N ALA A 178 10.51 -0.42 2.67
CA ALA A 178 9.65 0.63 2.14
C ALA A 178 10.32 2.01 2.14
N HIS A 179 11.22 2.27 3.08
CA HIS A 179 11.86 3.59 3.24
C HIS A 179 13.27 3.68 2.67
N GLU A 180 13.97 2.55 2.59
CA GLU A 180 15.33 2.49 2.04
C GLU A 180 15.29 2.26 0.52
N LYS A 181 16.30 2.82 -0.16
CA LYS A 181 16.55 2.63 -1.61
C LYS A 181 17.80 1.81 -1.87
N SER A 182 18.37 1.22 -0.83
CA SER A 182 19.55 0.37 -0.92
C SER A 182 19.22 -0.95 -1.61
N ASP A 183 20.20 -1.50 -2.30
CA ASP A 183 20.12 -2.85 -2.85
C ASP A 183 19.88 -3.85 -1.71
N LEU A 184 18.88 -4.71 -1.90
CA LEU A 184 18.52 -5.76 -0.94
C LEU A 184 19.31 -7.03 -1.27
N ASP A 185 19.87 -7.64 -0.24
CA ASP A 185 20.48 -8.95 -0.34
C ASP A 185 19.40 -10.02 -0.54
N LEU A 186 19.62 -10.94 -1.48
CA LEU A 186 18.72 -12.05 -1.76
C LEU A 186 18.57 -12.95 -0.53
N ASP A 187 19.61 -13.10 0.28
CA ASP A 187 19.57 -13.89 1.51
C ASP A 187 18.52 -13.34 2.51
N VAL A 188 18.37 -12.01 2.57
CA VAL A 188 17.36 -11.35 3.42
C VAL A 188 15.96 -11.61 2.90
N VAL A 189 15.79 -11.63 1.57
CA VAL A 189 14.50 -11.88 0.92
C VAL A 189 14.07 -13.33 1.13
N ASP A 190 14.99 -14.28 0.94
CA ASP A 190 14.72 -15.70 1.16
C ASP A 190 14.37 -16.00 2.62
N TYR A 191 15.12 -15.40 3.56
CA TYR A 191 14.80 -15.49 4.98
C TYR A 191 13.43 -14.90 5.30
N PHE A 192 13.07 -13.77 4.67
CA PHE A 192 11.77 -13.14 4.84
C PHE A 192 10.64 -14.03 4.33
N LEU A 193 10.77 -14.60 3.12
CA LEU A 193 9.77 -15.50 2.54
C LEU A 193 9.61 -16.79 3.36
N ALA A 194 10.70 -17.33 3.89
CA ALA A 194 10.66 -18.45 4.84
C ALA A 194 9.91 -18.08 6.13
N SER A 195 10.15 -16.87 6.65
CA SER A 195 9.48 -16.36 7.85
C SER A 195 7.98 -16.16 7.63
N VAL A 196 7.57 -15.63 6.47
CA VAL A 196 6.16 -15.51 6.08
C VAL A 196 5.50 -16.89 6.03
N ARG A 197 6.12 -17.86 5.35
CA ARG A 197 5.62 -19.23 5.25
C ARG A 197 5.42 -19.88 6.61
N ASN A 198 6.42 -19.79 7.47
CA ASN A 198 6.36 -20.34 8.83
C ASN A 198 5.27 -19.66 9.66
N THR A 199 5.17 -18.34 9.57
CA THR A 199 4.15 -17.57 10.30
C THR A 199 2.73 -17.93 9.85
N ILE A 200 2.48 -18.00 8.54
CA ILE A 200 1.19 -18.41 7.98
C ILE A 200 0.84 -19.82 8.48
N ARG A 201 1.78 -20.77 8.37
CA ARG A 201 1.57 -22.13 8.86
C ARG A 201 1.23 -22.16 10.35
N ASN A 202 1.96 -21.40 11.17
CA ASN A 202 1.74 -21.36 12.61
C ASN A 202 0.39 -20.72 12.97
N LEU A 203 -0.04 -19.68 12.25
CA LEU A 203 -1.37 -19.08 12.42
C LEU A 203 -2.50 -20.08 12.12
N PHE A 204 -2.35 -20.89 11.07
CA PHE A 204 -3.31 -21.96 10.78
C PHE A 204 -3.32 -23.03 11.87
N LEU A 205 -2.14 -23.49 12.31
CA LEU A 205 -2.03 -24.52 13.34
C LEU A 205 -2.50 -24.06 14.72
N SER A 206 -2.43 -22.75 15.00
CA SER A 206 -2.90 -22.19 16.27
C SER A 206 -4.42 -21.97 16.31
N GLY A 207 -5.16 -22.30 15.24
CA GLY A 207 -6.59 -22.02 15.13
C GLY A 207 -6.91 -20.52 15.12
N PHE A 208 -5.96 -19.67 14.70
CA PHE A 208 -6.15 -18.22 14.70
C PHE A 208 -7.37 -17.78 13.87
N TYR A 209 -7.61 -18.52 12.78
CA TYR A 209 -8.69 -18.30 11.84
C TYR A 209 -9.98 -19.07 12.17
N ASP A 210 -9.99 -19.91 13.21
CA ASP A 210 -11.15 -20.73 13.58
C ASP A 210 -12.25 -19.87 14.23
N ASP A 211 -13.50 -20.07 13.88
CA ASP A 211 -14.59 -19.24 14.41
C ASP A 211 -14.69 -19.32 15.95
N PRO A 212 -14.97 -18.20 16.64
CA PRO A 212 -15.05 -18.16 18.09
C PRO A 212 -16.24 -18.94 18.68
N GLU A 213 -17.09 -19.57 17.85
CA GLU A 213 -18.34 -20.23 18.28
C GLU A 213 -18.26 -21.76 18.38
N VAL A 214 -17.08 -22.38 18.24
CA VAL A 214 -16.91 -23.83 18.47
C VAL A 214 -16.07 -24.06 19.72
N GLY A 215 -16.64 -23.79 20.90
CA GLY A 215 -16.02 -24.01 22.20
C GLY A 215 -17.02 -23.97 23.35
#